data_AF-A0A6M8NFK6-F1
#
_entry.id   AF-A0A6M8NFK6-F1
#
_cell.length_a   1.000
_cell.length_b   1.000
_cell.length_c   1.000
_cell.angle_alpha   90.00
_cell.angle_beta   90.00
_cell.angle_gamma   90.00
#
_symmetry.space_group_name_H-M   'P 1'
#
loop_
_entity.id
_entity.type
_entity.pdbx_description
1 polymer ?
#
loop_
_entity_poly.entity_id
_entity_poly.type
_entity_poly.pdbx_seq_one_letter_code
_entity_poly.pdbx_strand_id
1 'polypeptide(L)'
;MEKFKIYIKNLFEGNISLGIVFWFWFVFISILIEYFFNYKNNSVNFTIQVVLLSYSISIFFIIFKSANKYKGNKIWSFLAKTIITINLFISLSYFIEIVKFNFLEDYYIEKEIKSLKNNLPIQVDINSILVDIYKENKNIFYKYSLNDVDLSSQKNQNILKRKVHESICEDYNTTDLLKKDYILIYEYINQKEEKIIDIKTTKENCPKSIYDLEILAEVLKQQGML
;
A
#
# COMPACT_ATOMS: atom_id res chain seq x y z
N MET A 1 2.66 -23.56 -35.25
CA MET A 1 1.92 -23.68 -33.98
C MET A 1 2.32 -24.94 -33.20
N GLU A 2 2.46 -26.10 -33.86
CA GLU A 2 2.85 -27.37 -33.22
C GLU A 2 4.25 -27.35 -32.57
N LYS A 3 5.25 -26.80 -33.27
CA LYS A 3 6.62 -26.62 -32.74
C LYS A 3 6.65 -25.82 -31.43
N PHE A 4 5.81 -24.79 -31.30
CA PHE A 4 5.69 -23.98 -30.09
C PHE A 4 5.06 -24.76 -28.94
N LYS A 5 3.99 -25.52 -29.21
CA LYS A 5 3.36 -26.40 -28.19
C LYS A 5 4.36 -27.43 -27.65
N ILE A 6 5.15 -28.05 -28.52
CA ILE A 6 6.20 -28.99 -28.13
C ILE A 6 7.27 -28.30 -27.28
N TYR A 7 7.69 -27.09 -27.65
CA TYR A 7 8.64 -26.32 -26.87
C TYR A 7 8.12 -26.02 -25.46
N ILE A 8 6.89 -25.51 -25.33
CA ILE A 8 6.28 -25.21 -24.03
C ILE A 8 6.14 -26.48 -23.17
N LYS A 9 5.74 -27.60 -23.77
CA LYS A 9 5.69 -28.89 -23.07
C LYS A 9 7.08 -29.27 -22.53
N ASN A 10 8.11 -29.19 -23.36
CA ASN A 10 9.49 -29.47 -22.95
C ASN A 10 10.00 -28.51 -21.86
N LEU A 11 9.56 -27.25 -21.88
CA LEU A 11 9.85 -26.26 -20.85
C LEU A 11 9.28 -26.71 -19.50
N PHE A 12 7.98 -27.02 -19.43
CA PHE A 12 7.32 -27.46 -18.18
C PHE A 12 7.75 -28.85 -17.69
N GLU A 13 8.25 -29.70 -18.58
CA GLU A 13 8.88 -30.97 -18.21
C GLU A 13 10.32 -30.80 -17.70
N GLY A 14 10.93 -29.63 -17.88
CA GLY A 14 12.32 -29.36 -17.50
C GLY A 14 13.35 -30.04 -18.41
N ASN A 15 12.97 -30.32 -19.67
CA ASN A 15 13.87 -30.92 -20.67
C ASN A 15 14.76 -29.86 -21.34
N ILE A 16 14.45 -28.58 -21.15
CA ILE A 16 15.25 -27.45 -21.65
C ILE A 16 16.43 -27.22 -20.71
N SER A 17 17.57 -26.80 -21.27
CA SER A 17 18.77 -26.56 -20.47
C SER A 17 18.54 -25.50 -19.40
N LEU A 18 19.05 -25.75 -18.20
CA LEU A 18 18.92 -24.83 -17.07
C LEU A 18 19.41 -23.43 -17.40
N GLY A 19 20.48 -23.29 -18.19
CA GLY A 19 21.01 -21.99 -18.61
C GLY A 19 20.01 -21.17 -19.44
N ILE A 20 19.33 -21.80 -20.40
CA ILE A 20 18.31 -21.12 -21.22
C ILE A 20 17.12 -20.73 -20.35
N VAL A 21 16.63 -21.64 -19.53
CA VAL A 21 15.50 -21.35 -18.63
C VAL A 21 15.85 -20.21 -17.66
N PHE A 22 17.03 -20.24 -17.07
CA PHE A 22 17.43 -19.23 -16.09
C PHE A 22 17.66 -17.86 -16.72
N TRP A 23 18.48 -17.76 -17.77
CA TRP A 23 18.83 -16.45 -18.33
C TRP A 23 17.73 -15.87 -19.22
N PHE A 24 17.14 -16.69 -20.09
CA PHE A 24 16.11 -16.20 -21.00
C PHE A 24 14.76 -16.11 -20.29
N TRP A 25 14.25 -17.22 -19.78
CA TRP A 25 12.91 -17.22 -19.20
C TRP A 25 12.88 -16.49 -17.85
N PHE A 26 13.80 -16.73 -16.93
CA PHE A 26 13.74 -16.02 -15.66
C PHE A 26 14.27 -14.57 -15.76
N VAL A 27 15.54 -14.36 -16.11
CA VAL A 27 16.12 -13.00 -16.05
C VAL A 27 15.55 -12.08 -17.14
N PHE A 28 15.68 -12.44 -18.41
CA PHE A 28 15.35 -11.54 -19.51
C PHE A 28 13.85 -11.23 -19.60
N ILE A 29 12.97 -12.23 -19.51
CA ILE A 29 11.52 -11.98 -19.54
C ILE A 29 11.06 -11.18 -18.31
N SER A 30 11.65 -11.40 -17.12
CA SER A 30 11.28 -10.59 -15.94
C SER A 30 11.62 -9.11 -16.13
N ILE A 31 12.78 -8.80 -16.72
CA ILE A 31 13.16 -7.41 -17.05
C ILE A 31 12.16 -6.80 -18.04
N LEU A 32 11.76 -7.54 -19.08
CA LEU A 32 10.76 -7.05 -20.04
C LEU A 32 9.41 -6.78 -19.40
N ILE A 33 8.98 -7.68 -18.51
CA ILE A 33 7.74 -7.55 -17.74
C ILE A 33 7.80 -6.28 -16.88
N GLU A 34 8.88 -6.10 -16.13
CA GLU A 34 9.08 -4.94 -15.26
C GLU A 34 9.07 -3.63 -16.07
N TYR A 35 9.83 -3.57 -17.17
CA TYR A 35 9.86 -2.42 -18.06
C TYR A 35 8.46 -2.08 -18.61
N PHE A 36 7.71 -3.09 -19.06
CA PHE A 36 6.38 -2.88 -19.63
C PHE A 36 5.38 -2.37 -18.59
N PHE A 37 5.44 -2.86 -17.35
CA PHE A 37 4.53 -2.45 -16.29
C PHE A 37 4.89 -1.08 -15.70
N ASN A 38 6.18 -0.76 -15.54
CA ASN A 38 6.60 0.55 -15.04
C ASN A 38 6.28 1.69 -16.01
N TYR A 39 6.32 1.44 -17.32
CA TYR A 39 6.07 2.47 -18.32
C TYR A 39 4.59 2.87 -18.46
N LYS A 40 3.66 1.98 -18.13
CA LYS A 40 2.22 2.15 -18.48
C LYS A 40 1.31 2.60 -17.34
N ASN A 41 1.66 2.43 -16.06
CA ASN A 41 0.79 2.77 -14.95
C ASN A 41 1.59 3.12 -13.69
N ASN A 42 1.43 4.35 -13.16
CA ASN A 42 1.87 4.70 -11.80
C ASN A 42 1.03 4.00 -10.70
N SER A 43 -0.09 3.37 -11.07
CA SER A 43 -0.96 2.67 -10.13
C SER A 43 -0.69 1.17 -10.15
N VAL A 44 -0.25 0.62 -9.02
CA VAL A 44 -0.11 -0.83 -8.83
C VAL A 44 -1.49 -1.49 -8.87
N ASN A 45 -1.86 -2.07 -10.01
CA ASN A 45 -3.16 -2.70 -10.21
C ASN A 45 -3.16 -4.16 -9.72
N PHE A 46 -4.16 -4.55 -8.93
CA PHE A 46 -4.36 -5.92 -8.45
C PHE A 46 -4.27 -6.96 -9.57
N THR A 47 -4.89 -6.71 -10.73
CA THR A 47 -4.88 -7.65 -11.86
C THR A 47 -3.48 -7.91 -12.40
N ILE A 48 -2.65 -6.87 -12.50
CA ILE A 48 -1.25 -7.01 -12.95
C ILE A 48 -0.50 -7.93 -11.99
N GLN A 49 -0.75 -7.79 -10.70
CA GLN A 49 -0.01 -8.47 -9.65
C GLN A 49 -0.43 -9.94 -9.51
N VAL A 50 -1.69 -10.27 -9.83
CA VAL A 50 -2.12 -11.66 -10.05
C VAL A 50 -1.33 -12.31 -11.19
N VAL A 51 -1.15 -11.61 -12.33
CA VAL A 51 -0.38 -12.13 -13.47
C VAL A 51 1.09 -12.34 -13.10
N LEU A 52 1.70 -11.38 -12.42
CA LEU A 52 3.10 -11.47 -11.96
C LEU A 52 3.32 -12.65 -11.00
N LEU A 53 2.41 -12.85 -10.04
CA LEU A 53 2.49 -13.99 -9.12
C LEU A 53 2.35 -15.32 -9.88
N SER A 54 1.40 -15.40 -10.82
CA SER A 54 1.21 -16.61 -11.65
C SER A 54 2.47 -16.95 -12.47
N TYR A 55 3.14 -15.92 -12.97
CA TYR A 55 4.39 -16.05 -13.69
C TYR A 55 5.51 -16.55 -12.78
N SER A 56 5.67 -15.93 -11.60
CA SER A 56 6.67 -16.32 -10.60
C SER A 56 6.50 -17.79 -10.17
N ILE A 57 5.27 -18.24 -9.93
CA ILE A 57 4.97 -19.64 -9.60
C ILE A 57 5.35 -20.57 -10.77
N SER A 58 4.98 -20.20 -11.99
CA SER A 58 5.26 -21.01 -13.18
C SER A 58 6.77 -21.16 -13.41
N ILE A 59 7.52 -20.06 -13.36
CA ILE A 59 8.97 -20.08 -13.58
C ILE A 59 9.71 -20.80 -12.46
N PHE A 60 9.20 -20.71 -11.22
CA PHE A 60 9.69 -21.51 -10.09
C PHE A 60 9.66 -23.01 -10.40
N PHE A 61 8.49 -23.54 -10.81
CA PHE A 61 8.37 -24.95 -11.15
C PHE A 61 9.28 -25.37 -12.32
N ILE A 62 9.35 -24.52 -13.36
CA ILE A 62 10.16 -24.80 -14.56
C ILE A 62 11.65 -24.86 -14.20
N ILE A 63 12.17 -23.88 -13.46
CA ILE A 63 13.58 -23.86 -13.02
C ILE A 63 13.86 -25.01 -12.08
N PHE A 64 12.98 -25.29 -11.12
CA PHE A 64 13.19 -26.35 -10.15
C PHE A 64 13.31 -27.72 -10.83
N LYS A 65 12.43 -28.02 -11.80
CA LYS A 65 12.51 -29.24 -12.62
C LYS A 65 13.76 -29.28 -13.48
N SER A 66 14.09 -28.20 -14.18
CA SER A 66 15.27 -28.11 -15.04
C SER A 66 16.56 -28.26 -14.24
N ALA A 67 16.61 -27.69 -13.03
CA ALA A 67 17.74 -27.80 -12.12
C ALA A 67 17.90 -29.21 -11.54
N ASN A 68 16.80 -29.93 -11.29
CA ASN A 68 16.85 -31.34 -10.87
C ASN A 68 17.43 -32.26 -11.96
N LYS A 69 17.15 -31.96 -13.23
CA LYS A 69 17.67 -32.72 -14.38
C LYS A 69 19.07 -32.27 -14.83
N TYR A 70 19.61 -31.21 -14.23
CA TYR A 70 20.89 -30.64 -14.63
C TYR A 70 22.06 -31.57 -14.28
N LYS A 71 22.80 -32.01 -15.30
CA LYS A 71 23.95 -32.92 -15.16
C LYS A 71 25.30 -32.21 -14.96
N GLY A 72 25.35 -30.89 -15.11
CA GLY A 72 26.59 -30.12 -14.96
C GLY A 72 26.97 -29.88 -13.49
N ASN A 73 27.71 -28.79 -13.22
CA ASN A 73 28.10 -28.45 -11.86
C ASN A 73 26.89 -28.30 -10.92
N LYS A 74 26.85 -29.10 -9.85
CA LYS A 74 25.76 -29.10 -8.86
C LYS A 74 25.59 -27.76 -8.15
N ILE A 75 26.66 -26.97 -8.02
CA ILE A 75 26.61 -25.63 -7.44
C ILE A 75 25.66 -24.73 -8.24
N TRP A 76 25.68 -24.83 -9.58
CA TRP A 76 24.80 -24.03 -10.43
C TRP A 76 23.32 -24.41 -10.27
N SER A 77 23.03 -25.71 -10.17
CA SER A 77 21.67 -26.20 -9.88
C SER A 77 21.18 -25.72 -8.52
N PHE A 78 22.04 -25.75 -7.50
CA PHE A 78 21.72 -25.27 -6.16
C PHE A 78 21.43 -23.76 -6.15
N LEU A 79 22.31 -22.94 -6.71
CA LEU A 79 22.14 -21.48 -6.78
C LEU A 79 20.86 -21.08 -7.52
N ALA A 80 20.58 -21.72 -8.67
CA ALA A 80 19.38 -21.44 -9.44
C ALA A 80 18.09 -21.69 -8.62
N LYS A 81 18.06 -22.79 -7.84
CA LYS A 81 16.94 -23.11 -6.94
C LYS A 81 16.82 -22.10 -5.81
N THR A 82 17.92 -21.70 -5.20
CA THR A 82 17.91 -20.72 -4.10
C THR A 82 17.37 -19.37 -4.58
N ILE A 83 17.89 -18.86 -5.70
CA ILE A 83 17.47 -17.57 -6.27
C ILE A 83 15.98 -17.60 -6.62
N ILE A 84 15.51 -18.65 -7.30
CA ILE A 84 14.11 -18.70 -7.72
C ILE A 84 13.14 -18.87 -6.54
N THR A 85 13.59 -19.53 -5.47
CA THR A 85 12.83 -19.63 -4.22
C THR A 85 12.67 -18.26 -3.57
N ILE A 86 13.76 -17.49 -3.47
CA ILE A 86 13.73 -16.11 -2.95
C ILE A 86 12.79 -15.25 -3.80
N ASN A 87 12.86 -15.33 -5.13
CA ASN A 87 11.98 -14.59 -6.02
C ASN A 87 10.49 -14.90 -5.79
N LEU A 88 10.16 -16.16 -5.57
CA LEU A 88 8.78 -16.57 -5.27
C LEU A 88 8.29 -15.99 -3.95
N PHE A 89 9.13 -16.01 -2.90
CA PHE A 89 8.79 -15.40 -1.61
C PHE A 89 8.56 -13.89 -1.73
N ILE A 90 9.43 -13.18 -2.45
CA ILE A 90 9.28 -11.74 -2.70
C ILE A 90 7.96 -11.47 -3.44
N SER A 91 7.68 -12.22 -4.51
CA SER A 91 6.46 -12.07 -5.29
C SER A 91 5.20 -12.32 -4.46
N LEU A 92 5.24 -13.33 -3.57
CA LEU A 92 4.13 -13.64 -2.66
C LEU A 92 3.92 -12.52 -1.64
N SER A 93 5.00 -11.96 -1.08
CA SER A 93 4.93 -10.84 -0.13
C SER A 93 4.23 -9.64 -0.75
N TYR A 94 4.65 -9.21 -1.94
CA TYR A 94 4.01 -8.10 -2.66
C TYR A 94 2.53 -8.37 -2.95
N PHE A 95 2.20 -9.60 -3.37
CA PHE A 95 0.81 -9.95 -3.61
C PHE A 95 -0.06 -9.84 -2.35
N ILE A 96 0.45 -10.28 -1.20
CA ILE A 96 -0.25 -10.17 0.09
C ILE A 96 -0.48 -8.70 0.46
N GLU A 97 0.51 -7.83 0.28
CA GLU A 97 0.35 -6.39 0.55
C GLU A 97 -0.77 -5.79 -0.30
N ILE A 98 -0.83 -6.16 -1.58
CA ILE A 98 -1.85 -5.64 -2.49
C ILE A 98 -3.23 -6.19 -2.15
N VAL A 99 -3.34 -7.46 -1.78
CA VAL A 99 -4.62 -8.03 -1.28
C VAL A 99 -5.06 -7.28 -0.02
N LYS A 100 -4.14 -7.01 0.92
CA LYS A 100 -4.44 -6.25 2.12
C LYS A 100 -4.96 -4.86 1.79
N PHE A 101 -4.25 -4.13 0.93
CA PHE A 101 -4.61 -2.80 0.47
C PHE A 101 -5.98 -2.77 -0.24
N ASN A 102 -6.24 -3.69 -1.16
CA ASN A 102 -7.46 -3.65 -1.98
C ASN A 102 -8.70 -4.21 -1.29
N PHE A 103 -8.55 -5.20 -0.39
CA PHE A 103 -9.70 -5.95 0.14
C PHE A 103 -9.83 -5.95 1.66
N LEU A 104 -8.74 -5.76 2.40
CA LEU A 104 -8.76 -5.88 3.87
C LEU A 104 -8.65 -4.53 4.57
N GLU A 105 -8.32 -3.46 3.86
CA GLU A 105 -8.13 -2.16 4.47
C GLU A 105 -9.41 -1.60 5.08
N ASP A 106 -10.52 -1.63 4.34
CA ASP A 106 -11.85 -1.27 4.86
C ASP A 106 -12.19 -2.08 6.12
N TYR A 107 -11.84 -3.37 6.12
CA TYR A 107 -12.03 -4.27 7.26
C TYR A 107 -11.16 -3.89 8.46
N TYR A 108 -9.88 -3.55 8.25
CA TYR A 108 -8.99 -3.14 9.33
C TYR A 108 -9.43 -1.82 9.95
N ILE A 109 -9.83 -0.84 9.14
CA ILE A 109 -10.36 0.44 9.61
C ILE A 109 -11.65 0.22 10.40
N GLU A 110 -12.58 -0.58 9.89
CA GLU A 110 -13.83 -0.90 10.63
C GLU A 110 -13.56 -1.64 11.93
N LYS A 111 -12.59 -2.55 11.94
CA LYS A 111 -12.17 -3.27 13.15
C LYS A 111 -11.55 -2.32 14.17
N GLU A 112 -10.72 -1.38 13.74
CA GLU A 112 -10.11 -0.36 14.59
C GLU A 112 -11.17 0.58 15.17
N ILE A 113 -12.07 1.09 14.33
CA ILE A 113 -13.22 1.90 14.76
C ILE A 113 -14.06 1.15 15.78
N LYS A 114 -14.35 -0.14 15.55
CA LYS A 114 -15.08 -0.98 16.51
C LYS A 114 -14.32 -1.15 17.83
N SER A 115 -13.00 -1.29 17.76
CA SER A 115 -12.15 -1.37 18.96
C SER A 115 -12.17 -0.06 19.74
N LEU A 116 -12.06 1.09 19.07
CA LEU A 116 -12.16 2.40 19.70
C LEU A 116 -13.55 2.61 20.31
N LYS A 117 -14.63 2.26 19.58
CA LYS A 117 -16.01 2.34 20.08
C LYS A 117 -16.22 1.62 21.40
N ASN A 118 -15.62 0.44 21.57
CA ASN A 118 -15.74 -0.32 22.82
C ASN A 118 -15.06 0.36 24.01
N ASN A 119 -14.15 1.30 23.76
CA ASN A 119 -13.38 2.02 24.77
C ASN A 119 -13.84 3.47 24.96
N LEU A 120 -14.88 3.91 24.24
CA LEU A 120 -15.43 5.26 24.38
C LEU A 120 -16.14 5.44 25.73
N PRO A 121 -16.12 6.66 26.30
CA PRO A 121 -15.40 7.84 25.82
C PRO A 121 -13.89 7.78 26.11
N ILE A 122 -13.07 8.34 25.21
CA ILE A 122 -11.60 8.36 25.33
C ILE A 122 -11.12 9.79 25.55
N GLN A 123 -10.45 10.05 26.67
CA GLN A 123 -9.79 11.34 26.91
C GLN A 123 -8.58 11.46 25.98
N VAL A 124 -8.55 12.50 25.13
CA VAL A 124 -7.44 12.72 24.18
C VAL A 124 -6.47 13.77 24.72
N ASP A 125 -6.99 14.84 25.31
CA ASP A 125 -6.20 15.82 26.05
C ASP A 125 -7.03 16.38 27.23
N ILE A 126 -6.53 17.40 27.94
CA ILE A 126 -7.18 17.97 29.14
C ILE A 126 -8.57 18.54 28.83
N ASN A 127 -8.81 18.97 27.59
CA ASN A 127 -9.99 19.71 27.16
C ASN A 127 -10.80 18.98 26.07
N SER A 128 -10.35 17.82 25.57
CA SER A 128 -11.01 17.08 24.50
C SER A 128 -11.21 15.60 24.83
N ILE A 129 -12.42 15.13 24.56
CA ILE A 129 -12.86 13.75 24.78
C ILE A 129 -13.45 13.23 23.47
N LEU A 130 -12.91 12.15 22.93
CA LEU A 130 -13.54 11.42 21.83
C LEU A 130 -14.76 10.68 22.38
N VAL A 131 -15.94 11.04 21.88
CA VAL A 131 -17.24 10.51 22.36
C VAL A 131 -17.92 9.59 21.35
N ASP A 132 -17.59 9.72 20.06
CA ASP A 132 -17.99 8.77 19.02
C ASP A 132 -16.97 8.73 17.89
N ILE A 133 -16.91 7.61 17.20
CA ILE A 133 -16.12 7.44 15.98
C ILE A 133 -16.85 6.47 15.06
N TYR A 134 -17.12 6.83 13.83
CA TYR A 134 -17.80 5.95 12.88
C TYR A 134 -17.33 6.18 11.46
N LYS A 135 -17.66 5.25 10.57
CA LYS A 135 -17.31 5.32 9.15
C LYS A 135 -18.55 5.14 8.31
N GLU A 136 -18.66 5.96 7.28
CA GLU A 136 -19.64 5.81 6.21
C GLU A 136 -18.91 5.90 4.87
N ASN A 137 -18.81 4.78 4.15
CA ASN A 137 -17.98 4.67 2.96
C ASN A 137 -16.53 5.09 3.24
N LYS A 138 -15.97 6.03 2.46
CA LYS A 138 -14.62 6.58 2.68
C LYS A 138 -14.57 7.76 3.66
N ASN A 139 -15.69 8.10 4.32
CA ASN A 139 -15.73 9.15 5.33
C ASN A 139 -15.55 8.55 6.72
N ILE A 140 -14.53 8.97 7.45
CA ILE A 140 -14.30 8.59 8.85
C ILE A 140 -14.61 9.81 9.71
N PHE A 141 -15.60 9.67 10.59
CA PHE A 141 -16.10 10.70 11.48
C PHE A 141 -15.54 10.47 12.88
N TYR A 142 -14.90 11.48 13.43
CA TYR A 142 -14.44 11.54 14.81
C TYR A 142 -15.22 12.63 15.53
N LYS A 143 -16.00 12.27 16.56
CA LYS A 143 -16.80 13.21 17.33
C LYS A 143 -16.16 13.48 18.68
N TYR A 144 -15.77 14.73 18.92
CA TYR A 144 -15.10 15.19 20.12
C TYR A 144 -16.00 16.11 20.93
N SER A 145 -16.11 15.85 22.23
CA SER A 145 -16.67 16.80 23.21
C SER A 145 -15.55 17.68 23.76
N LEU A 146 -15.76 18.99 23.72
CA LEU A 146 -14.83 19.98 24.27
C LEU A 146 -15.31 20.50 25.62
N ASN A 147 -14.42 20.50 26.61
CA ASN A 147 -14.65 21.05 27.94
C ASN A 147 -14.00 22.42 28.09
N ASP A 148 -14.80 23.39 28.51
CA ASP A 148 -14.35 24.74 28.91
C ASP A 148 -13.53 25.49 27.83
N VAL A 149 -13.81 25.23 26.55
CA VAL A 149 -13.16 25.91 25.42
C VAL A 149 -14.10 26.95 24.80
N ASP A 150 -13.72 28.22 24.83
CA ASP A 150 -14.44 29.30 24.15
C ASP A 150 -14.05 29.40 22.67
N LEU A 151 -14.92 28.84 21.82
CA LEU A 151 -14.85 28.92 20.36
C LEU A 151 -15.92 29.85 19.77
N SER A 152 -16.49 30.76 20.56
CA SER A 152 -17.48 31.73 20.08
C SER A 152 -16.93 32.68 19.01
N SER A 153 -15.62 32.96 19.04
CA SER A 153 -14.98 33.84 18.05
C SER A 153 -14.52 33.08 16.80
N GLN A 154 -14.77 33.67 15.63
CA GLN A 154 -14.29 33.16 14.34
C GLN A 154 -12.76 32.98 14.31
N LYS A 155 -12.03 33.84 15.04
CA LYS A 155 -10.57 33.75 15.16
C LYS A 155 -10.13 32.46 15.83
N ASN A 156 -10.76 32.08 16.94
CA ASN A 156 -10.41 30.85 17.67
C ASN A 156 -10.77 29.61 16.86
N GLN A 157 -11.91 29.62 16.17
CA GLN A 157 -12.31 28.56 15.24
C GLN A 157 -11.30 28.36 14.12
N ASN A 158 -10.81 29.44 13.51
CA ASN A 158 -9.80 29.37 12.45
C ASN A 158 -8.46 28.83 12.97
N ILE A 159 -8.06 29.20 14.20
CA ILE A 159 -6.85 28.67 14.84
C ILE A 159 -6.97 27.17 15.06
N LEU A 160 -8.08 26.71 15.63
CA LEU A 160 -8.35 25.29 15.85
C LEU A 160 -8.32 24.52 14.52
N LYS A 161 -9.04 25.01 13.50
CA LYS A 161 -9.08 24.40 12.17
C LYS A 161 -7.68 24.21 11.59
N ARG A 162 -6.86 25.26 11.65
CA ARG A 162 -5.48 25.20 11.17
C ARG A 162 -4.65 24.17 11.96
N LYS A 163 -4.75 24.17 13.29
CA LYS A 163 -3.96 23.28 14.15
C LYS A 163 -4.32 21.81 13.97
N VAL A 164 -5.61 21.52 13.81
CA VAL A 164 -6.09 20.17 13.52
C VAL A 164 -5.63 19.73 12.13
N HIS A 165 -5.71 20.60 11.11
CA HIS A 165 -5.16 20.31 9.79
C HIS A 165 -3.66 20.03 9.84
N GLU A 166 -2.86 20.87 10.51
CA GLU A 166 -1.43 20.64 10.72
C GLU A 166 -1.17 19.27 11.35
N SER A 167 -1.87 18.92 12.43
CA SER A 167 -1.71 17.63 13.11
C SER A 167 -2.08 16.43 12.24
N ILE A 168 -3.15 16.52 11.45
CA ILE A 168 -3.57 15.45 10.53
C ILE A 168 -2.55 15.30 9.39
N CYS A 169 -2.01 16.41 8.89
CA CYS A 169 -1.04 16.35 7.80
C CYS A 169 0.33 15.85 8.27
N GLU A 170 0.66 15.92 9.56
CA GLU A 170 1.95 15.48 10.13
C GLU A 170 1.92 14.02 10.60
N ASP A 171 0.75 13.45 10.88
CA ASP A 171 0.62 12.07 11.35
C ASP A 171 0.64 11.04 10.20
N TYR A 172 1.48 10.01 10.33
CA TYR A 172 1.69 9.00 9.28
C TYR A 172 0.43 8.18 8.99
N ASN A 173 -0.32 7.81 10.04
CA ASN A 173 -1.48 6.93 9.89
C ASN A 173 -2.61 7.67 9.17
N THR A 174 -2.89 8.90 9.57
CA THR A 174 -3.90 9.74 8.95
C THR A 174 -3.51 10.15 7.52
N THR A 175 -2.23 10.44 7.26
CA THR A 175 -1.78 10.73 5.88
C THR A 175 -1.84 9.52 4.95
N ASP A 176 -1.61 8.29 5.44
CA ASP A 176 -1.80 7.07 4.65
C ASP A 176 -3.27 6.87 4.26
N LEU A 177 -4.21 7.18 5.17
CA LEU A 177 -5.64 7.19 4.86
C LEU A 177 -5.97 8.25 3.79
N LEU A 178 -5.46 9.47 3.92
CA LEU A 178 -5.71 10.55 2.95
C LEU A 178 -5.14 10.23 1.56
N LYS A 179 -3.99 9.55 1.47
CA LYS A 179 -3.39 9.09 0.20
C LYS A 179 -4.30 8.14 -0.58
N LYS A 180 -5.20 7.45 0.11
CA LYS A 180 -6.13 6.45 -0.44
C LYS A 180 -7.54 7.00 -0.61
N ASP A 181 -7.66 8.32 -0.63
CA ASP A 181 -8.90 9.10 -0.82
C ASP A 181 -9.92 8.93 0.32
N TYR A 182 -9.50 8.55 1.53
CA TYR A 182 -10.35 8.72 2.71
C TYR A 182 -10.50 10.19 3.06
N ILE A 183 -11.65 10.52 3.61
CA ILE A 183 -11.97 11.84 4.13
C ILE A 183 -12.09 11.73 5.64
N LEU A 184 -11.27 12.50 6.36
CA LEU A 184 -11.32 12.55 7.81
C LEU A 184 -12.16 13.76 8.23
N ILE A 185 -13.19 13.52 9.03
CA ILE A 185 -14.15 14.53 9.47
C ILE A 185 -14.13 14.58 10.99
N TYR A 186 -13.63 15.69 11.53
CA TYR A 186 -13.57 15.94 12.97
C TYR A 186 -14.70 16.87 13.36
N GLU A 187 -15.68 16.35 14.10
CA GLU A 187 -16.83 17.09 14.61
C GLU A 187 -16.60 17.44 16.07
N TYR A 188 -16.65 18.73 16.42
CA TYR A 188 -16.50 19.21 17.78
C TYR A 188 -17.85 19.67 18.34
N ILE A 189 -18.24 19.14 19.49
CA ILE A 189 -19.47 19.50 20.22
C ILE A 189 -19.12 20.10 21.58
N ASN A 190 -20.05 20.89 22.13
CA ASN A 190 -19.96 21.37 23.50
C ASN A 190 -20.60 20.36 24.48
N GLN A 191 -20.54 20.67 25.78
CA GLN A 191 -21.15 19.86 26.85
C GLN A 191 -22.68 19.68 26.73
N LYS A 192 -23.36 20.51 25.93
CA LYS A 192 -24.79 20.42 25.65
C LYS A 192 -25.10 19.63 24.37
N GLU A 193 -24.09 18.96 23.81
CA GLU A 193 -24.12 18.26 22.53
C GLU A 193 -24.41 19.16 21.32
N GLU A 194 -24.28 20.48 21.47
CA GLU A 194 -24.43 21.42 20.37
C GLU A 194 -23.13 21.43 19.55
N LYS A 195 -23.30 21.33 18.24
CA LYS A 195 -22.21 21.36 17.28
C LYS A 195 -21.51 22.72 17.28
N ILE A 196 -20.20 22.71 17.47
CA ILE A 196 -19.36 23.91 17.44
C ILE A 196 -18.76 24.11 16.06
N ILE A 197 -18.01 23.11 15.56
CA ILE A 197 -17.28 23.21 14.29
C ILE A 197 -17.02 21.82 13.71
N ASP A 198 -16.99 21.75 12.38
CA ASP A 198 -16.48 20.60 11.63
C ASP A 198 -15.20 20.95 10.91
N ILE A 199 -14.26 20.01 10.96
CA ILE A 199 -13.00 20.10 10.25
C ILE A 199 -12.92 18.88 9.33
N LYS A 200 -13.24 19.12 8.05
CA LYS A 200 -13.06 18.15 6.97
C LYS A 200 -11.65 18.25 6.42
N THR A 201 -10.99 17.11 6.28
CA THR A 201 -9.64 16.98 5.74
C THR A 201 -9.62 15.94 4.64
N THR A 202 -9.03 16.31 3.51
CA THR A 202 -8.87 15.50 2.30
C THR A 202 -7.41 15.54 1.86
N LYS A 203 -7.06 14.71 0.87
CA LYS A 203 -5.73 14.71 0.24
C LYS A 203 -5.24 16.10 -0.16
N GLU A 204 -6.13 16.95 -0.67
CA GLU A 204 -5.81 18.31 -1.13
C GLU A 204 -5.42 19.27 0.01
N ASN A 205 -5.84 18.97 1.24
CA ASN A 205 -5.51 19.79 2.41
C ASN A 205 -4.08 19.53 2.92
N CYS A 206 -3.47 18.41 2.54
CA CYS A 206 -2.13 17.99 2.99
C CYS A 206 -1.15 17.76 1.81
N PRO A 207 -0.91 18.76 0.94
CA PRO A 207 -0.13 18.55 -0.28
C PRO A 207 1.34 18.22 0.01
N LYS A 208 1.95 18.80 1.05
CA LYS A 208 3.36 18.57 1.36
C LYS A 208 3.61 17.13 1.81
N SER A 209 2.94 16.70 2.88
CA SER A 209 3.13 15.36 3.46
C SER A 209 2.71 14.19 2.57
N ILE A 210 1.86 14.45 1.58
CA ILE A 210 1.40 13.42 0.64
C ILE A 210 2.38 13.22 -0.51
N TYR A 211 3.04 14.28 -0.94
CA TYR A 211 3.98 14.27 -2.07
C TYR A 211 5.44 14.38 -1.66
N ASP A 212 5.80 14.32 -0.37
CA ASP A 212 7.18 14.52 0.11
C ASP A 212 8.24 13.68 -0.65
N LEU A 213 7.91 12.43 -1.00
CA LEU A 213 8.81 11.58 -1.80
C LEU A 213 8.84 11.96 -3.28
N GLU A 214 7.73 12.43 -3.86
CA GLU A 214 7.69 12.94 -5.24
C GLU A 214 8.43 14.29 -5.35
N ILE A 215 8.27 15.17 -4.36
CA ILE A 215 9.00 16.43 -4.24
C ILE A 215 10.50 16.16 -4.06
N LEU A 216 10.88 15.24 -3.17
CA LEU A 216 12.27 14.86 -2.97
C LEU A 216 12.86 14.22 -4.24
N ALA A 217 12.12 13.34 -4.92
CA ALA A 217 12.55 12.77 -6.20
C ALA A 217 12.72 13.84 -7.28
N GLU A 218 11.85 14.84 -7.33
CA GLU A 218 11.95 15.97 -8.27
C GLU A 218 13.16 16.87 -7.95
N VAL A 219 13.42 17.14 -6.66
CA VAL A 219 14.62 17.86 -6.20
C VAL A 219 15.89 17.09 -6.54
N LEU A 220 15.94 15.78 -6.28
CA LEU A 220 17.10 14.94 -6.58
C LEU A 220 17.36 14.85 -8.09
N LYS A 221 16.30 14.82 -8.91
CA LYS A 221 16.39 14.85 -10.38
C LYS A 221 16.92 16.20 -10.88
N GLN A 222 16.49 17.32 -10.30
CA GLN A 222 17.04 18.65 -10.62
C GLN A 222 18.52 18.79 -10.21
N GLN A 223 18.94 18.06 -9.17
CA GLN A 223 20.33 18.01 -8.71
C GLN A 223 21.19 16.98 -9.45
N GLY A 224 20.65 16.26 -10.44
CA GLY A 224 21.39 15.25 -11.22
C GLY A 224 21.81 14.02 -10.41
N MET A 225 21.13 13.76 -9.29
CA MET A 225 21.37 12.60 -8.43
C MET A 225 20.50 11.39 -8.81
N LEU A 226 19.54 11.59 -9.71
CA LEU A 226 18.64 10.59 -10.34
C LEU A 226 18.54 10.83 -11.84
#